data_AF-A0A6P6X367-F1
#
_entry.id   AF-A0A6P6X367-F1
#
_cell.length_a   1.000
_cell.length_b   1.000
_cell.length_c   1.000
_cell.angle_alpha   90.00
_cell.angle_beta   90.00
_cell.angle_gamma   90.00
#
_symmetry.space_group_name_H-M   'P 1'
#
loop_
_entity.id
_entity.type
_entity.pdbx_description
1 polymer ?
#
loop_
_entity_poly.entity_id
_entity_poly.type
_entity_poly.pdbx_seq_one_letter_code
_entity_poly.pdbx_strand_id
1 'polypeptide(L)'
;MASMDDMPEDIINHISSFLSYKQATKTSVLSKSWLNAWRARPTVSLTLDYENFSEELREEGGYRFWDTRTKDKRNRKFSKHVRRTLKNCTKEKMGIDEFMLVVRGIFMWDSLIKRCLQVAVKSGVKKFYLDLCGSYLPEIFFEAKSVVDVSLREVELVEQSMENIRGFDHLKRLSLYMVQLDNVTFEHMISCCQSIEILEITYCGGDLFSQYFDVPDLDNLWEFTVKLKRDQSLILHEAPNLESLFCSSHEDFIRYIDDWTPCWLDLRSSQYKNLKTLVLYAVGHCYKILIQMEHRFPHLENLTIQYCQDLKRIRIKSDSLKEIRLADNWGLNKAQFDTPSIVRFVFADNECKIIPVLSFIAASGHWTSDISISWVGNLDTSWFFKLQRLLASLVQSKISVSLEVGGTMSFDFNEIRDNLTYHGPQEVHELTLNIHRESLLSSPVPVLDVLFQICRPKTIRQHWSDILGKNIETLKLLYDGLMLRKNQEQSHNLQQLKFWQNNLKGLKVEIFKSRLVWEGDSRKYYAGKQSEQQLEALDWENFLKVVNTHSNALIHFGLEWKASVEPEGTKRKATDKPREEKSSKRSNSKVV
;
A
#
# COMPACT_ATOMS: atom_id res chain seq x y z
N MET A 1 -36.05 -32.92 -18.28
CA MET A 1 -35.14 -32.31 -17.29
C MET A 1 -33.75 -32.77 -17.65
N ALA A 2 -32.84 -31.88 -18.05
CA ALA A 2 -31.46 -32.26 -18.33
C ALA A 2 -30.82 -32.75 -17.02
N SER A 3 -30.26 -33.96 -17.05
CA SER A 3 -29.57 -34.54 -15.89
C SER A 3 -28.22 -33.84 -15.73
N MET A 4 -27.71 -33.72 -14.51
CA MET A 4 -26.31 -33.28 -14.29
C MET A 4 -25.28 -34.26 -14.89
N ASP A 5 -25.71 -35.46 -15.30
CA ASP A 5 -24.92 -36.41 -16.10
C ASP A 5 -24.70 -35.95 -17.56
N ASP A 6 -25.55 -35.07 -18.10
CA ASP A 6 -25.52 -34.65 -19.52
C ASP A 6 -24.50 -33.53 -19.81
N MET A 7 -23.77 -33.05 -18.79
CA MET A 7 -22.84 -31.94 -18.94
C MET A 7 -21.49 -32.40 -19.54
N PRO A 8 -20.99 -31.77 -20.62
CA PRO A 8 -19.71 -32.12 -21.24
C PRO A 8 -18.53 -32.08 -20.25
N GLU A 9 -17.62 -33.03 -20.39
CA GLU A 9 -16.44 -33.19 -19.51
C GLU A 9 -15.56 -31.93 -19.50
N ASP A 10 -15.45 -31.24 -20.64
CA ASP A 10 -14.70 -29.97 -20.76
C ASP A 10 -15.28 -28.86 -19.89
N ILE A 11 -16.61 -28.77 -19.78
CA ILE A 11 -17.29 -27.77 -18.95
C ILE A 11 -17.12 -28.14 -17.46
N ILE A 12 -17.21 -29.43 -17.12
CA ILE A 12 -16.95 -29.91 -15.76
C ILE A 12 -15.51 -29.58 -15.33
N ASN A 13 -14.54 -29.83 -16.21
CA ASN A 13 -13.13 -29.52 -15.97
C ASN A 13 -12.89 -28.02 -15.84
N HIS A 14 -13.52 -27.22 -16.70
CA HIS A 14 -13.45 -25.76 -16.63
C HIS A 14 -14.02 -25.23 -15.31
N ILE A 15 -15.22 -25.65 -14.90
CA ILE A 15 -15.79 -25.26 -13.60
C ILE A 15 -14.91 -25.74 -12.45
N SER A 16 -14.44 -26.99 -12.50
CA SER A 16 -13.59 -27.57 -11.45
C SER A 16 -12.24 -26.86 -11.29
N SER A 17 -11.72 -26.23 -12.35
CA SER A 17 -10.51 -25.40 -12.30
C SER A 17 -10.69 -24.14 -11.45
N PHE A 18 -11.90 -23.58 -11.35
CA PHE A 18 -12.22 -22.45 -10.46
C PHE A 18 -12.51 -22.86 -9.02
N LEU A 19 -12.67 -24.16 -8.76
CA LEU A 19 -12.95 -24.68 -7.43
C LEU A 19 -11.65 -25.06 -6.71
N SER A 20 -11.54 -24.68 -5.43
CA SER A 20 -10.50 -25.21 -4.55
C SER A 20 -10.54 -26.75 -4.51
N TYR A 21 -9.43 -27.39 -4.13
CA TYR A 21 -9.37 -28.85 -4.03
C TYR A 21 -10.51 -29.44 -3.18
N LYS A 22 -10.82 -28.82 -2.04
CA LYS A 22 -11.94 -29.23 -1.17
C LYS A 22 -13.30 -29.05 -1.84
N GLN A 23 -13.53 -27.91 -2.50
CA GLN A 23 -14.78 -27.65 -3.21
C GLN A 23 -14.99 -28.64 -4.37
N ALA A 24 -13.95 -28.89 -5.17
CA ALA A 24 -14.01 -29.87 -6.25
C ALA A 24 -14.22 -31.30 -5.73
N THR A 25 -13.64 -31.64 -4.57
CA THR A 25 -13.91 -32.94 -3.93
C THR A 25 -15.38 -33.05 -3.54
N LYS A 26 -15.99 -31.97 -3.05
CA LYS A 26 -17.43 -31.96 -2.74
C LYS A 26 -18.31 -32.07 -3.98
N THR A 27 -17.88 -31.56 -5.13
CA THR A 27 -18.66 -31.70 -6.38
C THR A 27 -18.58 -33.10 -6.99
N SER A 28 -17.64 -33.95 -6.56
CA SER A 28 -17.51 -35.33 -7.06
C SER A 28 -18.74 -36.22 -6.79
N VAL A 29 -19.61 -35.83 -5.85
CA VAL A 29 -20.86 -36.57 -5.54
C VAL A 29 -22.02 -36.22 -6.47
N LEU A 30 -21.88 -35.20 -7.32
CA LEU A 30 -22.96 -34.74 -8.19
C LEU A 30 -23.29 -35.73 -9.31
N SER A 31 -22.30 -36.44 -9.84
CA SER A 31 -22.47 -37.47 -10.87
C SER A 31 -21.20 -38.28 -11.09
N LYS A 32 -21.28 -39.34 -11.91
CA LYS A 32 -20.11 -40.12 -12.33
C LYS A 32 -19.12 -39.28 -13.16
N SER A 33 -19.62 -38.38 -14.01
CA SER A 33 -18.79 -37.49 -14.83
C SER A 33 -17.99 -36.52 -13.96
N TRP A 34 -18.61 -35.93 -12.93
CA TRP A 34 -17.92 -35.07 -11.97
C TRP A 34 -16.93 -35.83 -11.08
N LEU A 35 -17.23 -37.09 -10.72
CA LEU A 35 -16.29 -37.95 -10.02
C LEU A 35 -15.06 -38.27 -10.88
N ASN A 36 -15.25 -38.56 -12.17
CA ASN A 36 -14.15 -38.84 -13.10
C ASN A 36 -13.31 -37.59 -13.37
N ALA A 37 -13.92 -36.42 -13.58
CA ALA A 37 -13.23 -35.14 -13.71
C ALA A 37 -12.43 -34.78 -12.45
N TRP A 38 -12.98 -35.02 -11.26
CA TRP A 38 -12.22 -34.90 -10.01
C TRP A 38 -11.00 -35.82 -10.02
N ARG A 39 -11.16 -37.09 -10.44
CA ARG A 39 -10.07 -38.08 -10.44
C ARG A 39 -8.98 -37.66 -11.40
N ALA A 40 -9.36 -37.18 -12.58
CA ALA A 40 -8.51 -36.66 -13.65
C ALA A 40 -7.72 -35.40 -13.28
N ARG A 41 -8.00 -34.77 -12.14
CA ARG A 41 -7.36 -33.51 -11.75
C ARG A 41 -5.87 -33.72 -11.46
N PRO A 42 -4.96 -32.97 -12.10
CA PRO A 42 -3.51 -33.14 -11.93
C PRO A 42 -2.97 -32.49 -10.64
N THR A 43 -3.83 -32.20 -9.67
CA THR A 43 -3.46 -31.54 -8.40
C THR A 43 -3.67 -32.50 -7.26
N VAL A 44 -2.64 -32.69 -6.43
CA VAL A 44 -2.74 -33.43 -5.16
C VAL A 44 -2.58 -32.45 -4.01
N SER A 45 -3.58 -32.36 -3.14
CA SER A 45 -3.54 -31.53 -1.93
C SER A 45 -3.70 -32.40 -0.68
N LEU A 46 -2.66 -32.41 0.14
CA LEU A 46 -2.60 -33.12 1.41
C LEU A 46 -2.44 -32.09 2.53
N THR A 47 -3.55 -31.73 3.16
CA THR A 47 -3.55 -30.78 4.28
C THR A 47 -3.83 -31.49 5.60
N LEU A 48 -2.84 -31.45 6.49
CA LEU A 48 -3.02 -31.68 7.92
C LEU A 48 -3.40 -30.38 8.58
N ASP A 49 -4.69 -30.23 8.85
CA ASP A 49 -5.15 -29.19 9.77
C ASP A 49 -5.77 -29.87 10.99
N TYR A 50 -5.40 -29.41 12.18
CA TYR A 50 -6.02 -29.87 13.43
C TYR A 50 -7.53 -29.63 13.42
N GLU A 51 -7.98 -28.61 12.68
CA GLU A 51 -9.40 -28.28 12.52
C GLU A 51 -10.16 -29.22 11.58
N ASN A 52 -9.53 -29.75 10.51
CA ASN A 52 -10.24 -30.65 9.57
C ASN A 52 -10.64 -32.00 10.21
N PHE A 53 -10.06 -32.34 11.36
CA PHE A 53 -10.39 -33.56 12.11
C PHE A 53 -11.16 -33.25 13.41
N SER A 54 -11.55 -32.00 13.66
CA SER A 54 -12.26 -31.60 14.89
C SER A 54 -13.78 -31.72 14.78
N GLU A 55 -14.37 -31.73 13.57
CA GLU A 55 -15.83 -31.85 13.39
C GLU A 55 -16.38 -33.20 13.90
N GLU A 56 -15.64 -34.29 13.79
CA GLU A 56 -16.06 -35.62 14.31
C GLU A 56 -15.97 -35.76 15.84
N LEU A 57 -15.44 -34.76 16.56
CA LEU A 57 -15.20 -34.83 18.02
C LEU A 57 -16.13 -33.94 18.84
N ARG A 58 -17.10 -33.26 18.21
CA ARG A 58 -18.16 -32.56 18.94
C ARG A 58 -19.10 -33.50 19.73
N GLU A 59 -19.09 -34.80 19.42
CA GLU A 59 -19.89 -35.80 20.13
C GLU A 59 -19.24 -36.35 21.41
N GLU A 60 -17.93 -36.14 21.63
CA GLU A 60 -17.24 -36.53 22.87
C GLU A 60 -16.72 -35.28 23.59
N GLY A 61 -17.53 -34.80 24.54
CA GLY A 61 -17.44 -33.48 25.16
C GLY A 61 -16.05 -32.97 25.54
N GLY A 62 -15.84 -31.68 25.26
CA GLY A 62 -15.08 -30.72 26.06
C GLY A 62 -13.56 -30.92 26.18
N TYR A 63 -12.82 -30.03 25.52
CA TYR A 63 -11.47 -29.57 25.92
C TYR A 63 -10.40 -30.63 26.30
N ARG A 64 -10.31 -31.75 25.56
CA ARG A 64 -9.13 -32.65 25.60
C ARG A 64 -8.19 -32.44 24.41
N PHE A 65 -7.89 -31.19 24.08
CA PHE A 65 -7.04 -30.85 22.93
C PHE A 65 -5.61 -31.41 23.02
N TRP A 66 -5.14 -31.76 24.23
CA TRP A 66 -3.79 -32.24 24.53
C TRP A 66 -3.72 -33.68 25.07
N ASP A 67 -4.74 -34.52 24.85
CA ASP A 67 -4.66 -35.95 25.21
C ASP A 67 -3.84 -36.74 24.17
N THR A 68 -2.81 -37.44 24.63
CA THR A 68 -1.91 -38.29 23.83
C THR A 68 -2.65 -39.39 23.06
N ARG A 69 -3.79 -39.90 23.58
CA ARG A 69 -4.59 -40.94 22.92
C ARG A 69 -5.40 -40.42 21.72
N THR A 70 -5.98 -39.22 21.82
CA THR A 70 -6.73 -38.59 20.71
C THR A 70 -5.76 -38.11 19.61
N LYS A 71 -4.52 -37.75 19.98
CA LYS A 71 -3.40 -37.44 19.10
C LYS A 71 -2.95 -38.65 18.25
N ASP A 72 -2.73 -39.82 18.84
CA ASP A 72 -2.31 -41.03 18.11
C ASP A 72 -3.35 -41.51 17.09
N LYS A 73 -4.65 -41.44 17.46
CA LYS A 73 -5.75 -41.82 16.56
C LYS A 73 -5.81 -40.91 15.34
N ARG A 74 -5.63 -39.59 15.51
CA ARG A 74 -5.59 -38.60 14.43
C ARG A 74 -4.40 -38.84 13.49
N ASN A 75 -3.20 -39.01 14.04
CA ASN A 75 -1.99 -39.26 13.25
C ASN A 75 -2.10 -40.55 12.42
N ARG A 76 -2.70 -41.61 12.98
CA ARG A 76 -3.00 -42.84 12.23
C ARG A 76 -4.03 -42.64 11.13
N LYS A 77 -5.12 -41.89 11.38
CA LYS A 77 -6.17 -41.62 10.38
C LYS A 77 -5.59 -40.84 9.19
N PHE A 78 -4.81 -39.80 9.45
CA PHE A 78 -4.14 -39.05 8.38
C PHE A 78 -3.10 -39.89 7.65
N SER A 79 -2.22 -40.60 8.36
CA SER A 79 -1.25 -41.50 7.73
C SER A 79 -1.92 -42.52 6.82
N LYS A 80 -3.10 -43.02 7.20
CA LYS A 80 -3.92 -43.92 6.37
C LYS A 80 -4.53 -43.19 5.17
N HIS A 81 -4.97 -41.95 5.34
CA HIS A 81 -5.46 -41.11 4.25
C HIS A 81 -4.36 -40.82 3.24
N VAL A 82 -3.21 -40.28 3.66
CA VAL A 82 -2.03 -40.06 2.81
C VAL A 82 -1.64 -41.32 2.06
N ARG A 83 -1.50 -42.46 2.76
CA ARG A 83 -1.14 -43.73 2.11
C ARG A 83 -2.16 -44.15 1.05
N ARG A 84 -3.45 -43.89 1.25
CA ARG A 84 -4.49 -44.17 0.25
C ARG A 84 -4.39 -43.21 -0.93
N THR A 85 -4.28 -41.91 -0.69
CA THR A 85 -4.17 -40.91 -1.75
C THR A 85 -2.93 -41.15 -2.61
N LEU A 86 -1.77 -41.36 -2.00
CA LEU A 86 -0.51 -41.69 -2.70
C LEU A 86 -0.60 -43.02 -3.47
N LYS A 87 -1.32 -44.02 -2.95
CA LYS A 87 -1.52 -45.31 -3.64
C LYS A 87 -2.44 -45.17 -4.85
N ASN A 88 -3.45 -44.30 -4.79
CA ASN A 88 -4.32 -44.03 -5.92
C ASN A 88 -3.57 -43.28 -7.03
N CYS A 89 -2.78 -42.26 -6.65
CA CYS A 89 -1.94 -41.51 -7.60
C CYS A 89 -0.98 -42.42 -8.38
N THR A 90 -0.33 -43.36 -7.67
CA THR A 90 0.63 -44.29 -8.30
C THR A 90 -0.03 -45.38 -9.14
N LYS A 91 -1.27 -45.78 -8.84
CA LYS A 91 -1.99 -46.82 -9.59
C LYS A 91 -2.63 -46.32 -10.88
N GLU A 92 -3.18 -45.11 -10.86
CA GLU A 92 -3.97 -44.57 -11.97
C GLU A 92 -3.09 -43.89 -13.04
N LYS A 93 -1.76 -43.83 -12.87
CA LYS A 93 -0.81 -43.12 -13.75
C LYS A 93 -1.24 -41.65 -14.01
N MET A 94 -1.83 -41.02 -13.01
CA MET A 94 -2.25 -39.63 -13.11
C MET A 94 -1.00 -38.76 -13.09
N GLY A 95 -0.78 -37.97 -14.15
CA GLY A 95 0.25 -36.93 -14.14
C GLY A 95 -0.11 -35.93 -13.04
N ILE A 96 0.73 -35.83 -12.01
CA ILE A 96 0.57 -34.81 -10.98
C ILE A 96 1.34 -33.60 -11.48
N ASP A 97 0.66 -32.54 -11.88
CA ASP A 97 1.30 -31.27 -12.23
C ASP A 97 1.56 -30.44 -10.96
N GLU A 98 0.68 -30.50 -9.97
CA GLU A 98 0.74 -29.67 -8.76
C GLU A 98 0.64 -30.52 -7.48
N PHE A 99 1.58 -30.32 -6.55
CA PHE A 99 1.63 -31.04 -5.29
C PHE A 99 1.67 -30.07 -4.11
N MET A 100 0.62 -30.11 -3.30
CA MET A 100 0.47 -29.31 -2.09
C MET A 100 0.52 -30.22 -0.86
N LEU A 101 1.48 -29.98 0.03
CA LEU A 101 1.59 -30.64 1.32
C LEU A 101 1.65 -29.59 2.41
N VAL A 102 0.68 -29.62 3.32
CA VAL A 102 0.62 -28.76 4.49
C VAL A 102 0.60 -29.65 5.72
N VAL A 103 1.60 -29.49 6.58
CA VAL A 103 1.79 -30.25 7.80
C VAL A 103 1.79 -29.28 8.97
N ARG A 104 0.73 -29.28 9.78
CA ARG A 104 0.65 -28.45 10.99
C ARG A 104 0.94 -29.26 12.25
N GLY A 105 1.75 -28.70 13.16
CA GLY A 105 1.95 -29.20 14.53
C GLY A 105 3.38 -29.63 14.89
N ILE A 106 3.63 -29.77 16.20
CA ILE A 106 4.95 -30.01 16.82
C ILE A 106 5.44 -31.48 16.69
N PHE A 107 5.22 -32.15 15.55
CA PHE A 107 5.60 -33.57 15.41
C PHE A 107 6.58 -33.80 14.25
N MET A 108 7.50 -34.76 14.45
CA MET A 108 8.41 -35.26 13.43
C MET A 108 7.64 -36.08 12.38
N TRP A 109 7.23 -35.42 11.30
CA TRP A 109 6.53 -36.05 10.17
C TRP A 109 7.48 -36.52 9.08
N ASP A 110 8.79 -36.53 9.33
CA ASP A 110 9.87 -36.71 8.36
C ASP A 110 9.66 -37.93 7.46
N SER A 111 9.30 -39.08 8.05
CA SER A 111 9.06 -40.31 7.29
C SER A 111 7.87 -40.21 6.32
N LEU A 112 6.83 -39.46 6.71
CA LEU A 112 5.64 -39.22 5.89
C LEU A 112 5.94 -38.18 4.82
N ILE A 113 6.60 -37.07 5.18
CA ILE A 113 7.04 -36.02 4.26
C ILE A 113 7.93 -36.63 3.18
N LYS A 114 8.97 -37.39 3.57
CA LYS A 114 9.87 -38.08 2.64
C LYS A 114 9.10 -38.99 1.67
N ARG A 115 8.13 -39.76 2.16
CA ARG A 115 7.31 -40.65 1.31
C ARG A 115 6.39 -39.88 0.37
N CYS A 116 5.79 -38.78 0.82
CA CYS A 116 4.98 -37.89 -0.02
C CYS A 116 5.81 -37.33 -1.17
N LEU A 117 6.98 -36.78 -0.85
CA LEU A 117 7.89 -36.21 -1.84
C LEU A 117 8.42 -37.27 -2.80
N GLN A 118 8.78 -38.47 -2.33
CA GLN A 118 9.16 -39.59 -3.21
C GLN A 118 8.13 -39.91 -4.29
N VAL A 119 6.83 -39.82 -3.96
CA VAL A 119 5.75 -40.06 -4.95
C VAL A 119 5.61 -38.86 -5.88
N ALA A 120 5.62 -37.64 -5.34
CA ALA A 120 5.51 -36.41 -6.12
C ALA A 120 6.66 -36.28 -7.15
N VAL A 121 7.90 -36.44 -6.69
CA VAL A 121 9.10 -36.37 -7.53
C VAL A 121 9.08 -37.43 -8.65
N LYS A 122 8.72 -38.68 -8.32
CA LYS A 122 8.57 -39.75 -9.33
C LYS A 122 7.44 -39.49 -10.34
N SER A 123 6.47 -38.66 -9.99
CA SER A 123 5.34 -38.34 -10.85
C SER A 123 5.63 -37.17 -11.80
N GLY A 124 6.82 -36.56 -11.72
CA GLY A 124 7.20 -35.44 -12.59
C GLY A 124 6.48 -34.14 -12.27
N VAL A 125 6.22 -33.88 -10.98
CA VAL A 125 5.53 -32.67 -10.51
C VAL A 125 6.23 -31.41 -11.00
N LYS A 126 5.41 -30.45 -11.45
CA LYS A 126 5.85 -29.15 -11.94
C LYS A 126 5.78 -28.08 -10.87
N LYS A 127 4.78 -28.13 -9.98
CA LYS A 127 4.59 -27.12 -8.92
C LYS A 127 4.53 -27.74 -7.54
N PHE A 128 5.33 -27.21 -6.62
CA PHE A 128 5.34 -27.61 -5.22
C PHE A 128 4.85 -26.46 -4.33
N TYR A 129 3.92 -26.78 -3.43
CA TYR A 129 3.61 -25.96 -2.26
C TYR A 129 3.83 -26.80 -1.01
N LEU A 130 4.84 -26.47 -0.22
CA LEU A 130 5.22 -27.21 0.99
C LEU A 130 5.18 -26.27 2.19
N ASP A 131 4.24 -26.50 3.10
CA ASP A 131 4.18 -25.87 4.41
C ASP A 131 4.46 -26.95 5.47
N LEU A 132 5.65 -26.91 6.08
CA LEU A 132 6.15 -28.01 6.92
C LEU A 132 6.27 -27.66 8.41
N CYS A 133 5.75 -26.51 8.86
CA CYS A 133 5.68 -26.11 10.27
C CYS A 133 7.01 -26.27 11.03
N GLY A 134 8.12 -25.88 10.39
CA GLY A 134 9.49 -25.96 10.90
C GLY A 134 10.20 -27.30 10.67
N SER A 135 9.62 -28.25 9.93
CA SER A 135 10.27 -29.53 9.66
C SER A 135 11.35 -29.43 8.57
N TYR A 136 12.31 -30.35 8.63
CA TYR A 136 13.35 -30.51 7.60
C TYR A 136 12.77 -30.81 6.22
N LEU A 137 13.33 -30.20 5.19
CA LEU A 137 13.07 -30.60 3.81
C LEU A 137 13.92 -31.81 3.42
N PRO A 138 13.32 -32.97 3.11
CA PRO A 138 14.10 -34.15 2.74
C PRO A 138 14.82 -34.00 1.39
N GLU A 139 16.07 -34.46 1.31
CA GLU A 139 16.96 -34.46 0.12
C GLU A 139 16.28 -34.87 -1.20
N ILE A 140 15.37 -35.86 -1.15
CA ILE A 140 14.63 -36.36 -2.31
C ILE A 140 13.90 -35.25 -3.08
N PHE A 141 13.55 -34.13 -2.41
CA PHE A 141 12.96 -32.95 -3.05
C PHE A 141 13.86 -32.40 -4.17
N PHE A 142 15.17 -32.35 -3.94
CA PHE A 142 16.15 -31.77 -4.85
C PHE A 142 16.45 -32.65 -6.09
N GLU A 143 15.90 -33.88 -6.13
CA GLU A 143 15.95 -34.76 -7.29
C GLU A 143 14.87 -34.44 -8.34
N ALA A 144 13.96 -33.50 -8.05
CA ALA A 144 12.83 -33.17 -8.91
C ALA A 144 13.26 -32.35 -10.14
N LYS A 145 13.21 -32.94 -11.34
CA LYS A 145 13.72 -32.33 -12.60
C LYS A 145 12.71 -31.52 -13.39
N SER A 146 11.42 -31.70 -13.13
CA SER A 146 10.34 -31.09 -13.93
C SER A 146 9.77 -29.82 -13.28
N VAL A 147 10.39 -29.35 -12.20
CA VAL A 147 9.84 -28.31 -11.35
C VAL A 147 10.03 -26.93 -11.98
N VAL A 148 8.95 -26.16 -12.01
CA VAL A 148 8.90 -24.80 -12.53
C VAL A 148 8.45 -23.77 -11.48
N ASP A 149 7.75 -24.19 -10.42
CA ASP A 149 7.27 -23.32 -9.34
C ASP A 149 7.42 -24.02 -7.98
N VAL A 150 8.11 -23.37 -7.05
CA VAL A 150 8.31 -23.86 -5.69
C VAL A 150 7.89 -22.79 -4.70
N SER A 151 7.00 -23.15 -3.78
CA SER A 151 6.70 -22.38 -2.58
C SER A 151 7.00 -23.20 -1.34
N LEU A 152 7.97 -22.74 -0.55
CA LEU A 152 8.38 -23.33 0.73
C LEU A 152 7.96 -22.40 1.86
N ARG A 153 7.25 -22.94 2.84
CA ARG A 153 6.73 -22.23 4.00
C ARG A 153 7.09 -22.95 5.28
N GLU A 154 7.70 -22.25 6.22
CA GLU A 154 8.08 -22.80 7.52
C GLU A 154 8.86 -24.12 7.35
N VAL A 155 9.97 -24.06 6.61
CA VAL A 155 10.82 -25.21 6.27
C VAL A 155 12.21 -24.99 6.84
N GLU A 156 12.86 -26.05 7.32
CA GLU A 156 14.28 -26.03 7.67
C GLU A 156 15.13 -26.63 6.53
N LEU A 157 16.10 -25.86 6.05
CA LEU A 157 17.07 -26.25 5.03
C LEU A 157 18.46 -26.32 5.65
N VAL A 158 19.19 -27.40 5.35
CA VAL A 158 20.56 -27.62 5.81
C VAL A 158 21.43 -27.89 4.58
N GLU A 159 22.62 -27.28 4.51
CA GLU A 159 23.55 -27.37 3.38
C GLU A 159 23.79 -28.82 2.88
N GLN A 160 23.98 -29.76 3.80
CA GLN A 160 24.19 -31.19 3.51
C GLN A 160 23.07 -31.80 2.67
N SER A 161 21.85 -31.26 2.77
CA SER A 161 20.69 -31.75 2.02
C SER A 161 20.74 -31.37 0.53
N MET A 162 21.69 -30.52 0.14
CA MET A 162 21.77 -29.87 -1.17
C MET A 162 23.01 -30.25 -1.99
N GLU A 163 23.90 -31.10 -1.47
CA GLU A 163 25.15 -31.52 -2.16
C GLU A 163 24.92 -32.16 -3.54
N ASN A 164 23.70 -32.60 -3.84
CA ASN A 164 23.33 -33.27 -5.08
C ASN A 164 22.15 -32.61 -5.83
N ILE A 165 21.94 -31.30 -5.70
CA ILE A 165 20.90 -30.61 -6.49
C ILE A 165 21.14 -30.83 -7.99
N ARG A 166 20.14 -31.42 -8.68
CA ARG A 166 20.18 -31.70 -10.14
C ARG A 166 18.90 -31.28 -10.86
N GLY A 167 18.08 -30.42 -10.24
CA GLY A 167 16.63 -30.37 -10.54
C GLY A 167 16.02 -29.01 -10.91
N PHE A 168 16.71 -27.88 -10.75
CA PHE A 168 16.06 -26.55 -10.83
C PHE A 168 16.44 -25.69 -12.04
N ASP A 169 17.02 -26.31 -13.08
CA ASP A 169 17.36 -25.63 -14.34
C ASP A 169 16.14 -25.00 -15.04
N HIS A 170 14.93 -25.49 -14.75
CA HIS A 170 13.66 -24.99 -15.30
C HIS A 170 12.82 -24.20 -14.29
N LEU A 171 13.33 -23.98 -13.08
CA LEU A 171 12.60 -23.27 -12.04
C LEU A 171 12.40 -21.81 -12.45
N LYS A 172 11.13 -21.39 -12.56
CA LYS A 172 10.73 -20.03 -12.92
C LYS A 172 10.30 -19.20 -11.72
N ARG A 173 9.70 -19.83 -10.71
CA ARG A 173 9.27 -19.16 -9.50
C ARG A 173 9.79 -19.87 -8.26
N LEU A 174 10.41 -19.11 -7.36
CA LEU A 174 10.84 -19.56 -6.04
C LEU A 174 10.28 -18.62 -4.98
N SER A 175 9.48 -19.16 -4.06
CA SER A 175 8.86 -18.42 -2.97
C SER A 175 9.21 -19.07 -1.63
N LEU A 176 9.85 -18.30 -0.76
CA LEU A 176 10.32 -18.72 0.55
C LEU A 176 9.63 -17.88 1.62
N TYR A 177 8.92 -18.53 2.55
CA TYR A 177 8.24 -17.87 3.65
C TYR A 177 8.65 -18.50 4.98
N MET A 178 9.26 -17.73 5.88
CA MET A 178 9.73 -18.20 7.19
C MET A 178 10.59 -19.47 7.10
N VAL A 179 11.40 -19.58 6.06
CA VAL A 179 12.34 -20.70 5.87
C VAL A 179 13.58 -20.43 6.73
N GLN A 180 14.00 -21.45 7.47
CA GLN A 180 15.22 -21.45 8.27
C GLN A 180 16.37 -21.95 7.40
N LEU A 181 17.35 -21.09 7.15
CA LEU A 181 18.57 -21.37 6.39
C LEU A 181 19.65 -20.36 6.77
N ASP A 182 20.92 -20.72 6.57
CA ASP A 182 22.06 -19.79 6.69
C ASP A 182 22.44 -19.17 5.33
N ASN A 183 23.41 -18.25 5.34
CA ASN A 183 23.87 -17.54 4.13
C ASN A 183 24.40 -18.53 3.07
N VAL A 184 25.20 -19.52 3.48
CA VAL A 184 25.83 -20.50 2.58
C VAL A 184 24.78 -21.38 1.90
N THR A 185 23.80 -21.84 2.68
CA THR A 185 22.65 -22.62 2.19
C THR A 185 21.84 -21.79 1.20
N PHE A 186 21.62 -20.50 1.47
CA PHE A 186 20.91 -19.62 0.54
C PHE A 186 21.65 -19.49 -0.79
N GLU A 187 22.94 -19.13 -0.74
CA GLU A 187 23.79 -18.91 -1.91
C GLU A 187 23.87 -20.17 -2.78
N HIS A 188 24.08 -21.33 -2.16
CA HIS A 188 24.07 -22.61 -2.87
C HIS A 188 22.74 -22.83 -3.58
N MET A 189 21.62 -22.71 -2.86
CA MET A 189 20.28 -22.94 -3.43
C MET A 189 20.00 -22.02 -4.63
N ILE A 190 20.28 -20.72 -4.52
CA ILE A 190 20.04 -19.77 -5.61
C ILE A 190 20.97 -20.03 -6.79
N SER A 191 22.23 -20.41 -6.54
CA SER A 191 23.18 -20.76 -7.60
C SER A 191 22.68 -21.90 -8.51
N CYS A 192 21.85 -22.80 -7.98
CA CYS A 192 21.23 -23.90 -8.72
C CYS A 192 20.00 -23.51 -9.54
N CYS A 193 19.52 -22.25 -9.46
CA CYS A 193 18.24 -21.82 -10.00
C CYS A 193 18.38 -20.61 -10.95
N GLN A 194 19.20 -20.74 -12.00
CA GLN A 194 19.54 -19.63 -12.91
C GLN A 194 18.41 -19.16 -13.85
N SER A 195 17.35 -19.96 -13.97
CA SER A 195 16.19 -19.66 -14.84
C SER A 195 15.07 -18.89 -14.14
N ILE A 196 15.27 -18.48 -12.88
CA ILE A 196 14.24 -17.82 -12.06
C ILE A 196 13.80 -16.51 -12.71
N GLU A 197 12.48 -16.36 -12.80
CA GLU A 197 11.77 -15.18 -13.29
C GLU A 197 11.14 -14.40 -12.12
N ILE A 198 10.69 -15.11 -11.08
CA ILE A 198 10.05 -14.54 -9.88
C ILE A 198 10.72 -15.11 -8.62
N LEU A 199 11.29 -14.23 -7.81
CA LEU A 199 11.87 -14.59 -6.51
C LEU A 199 11.11 -13.88 -5.38
N GLU A 200 10.67 -14.65 -4.39
CA GLU A 200 10.01 -14.12 -3.20
C GLU A 200 10.70 -14.65 -1.95
N ILE A 201 11.15 -13.77 -1.06
CA ILE A 201 11.80 -14.12 0.21
C ILE A 201 11.09 -13.37 1.31
N THR A 202 10.48 -14.06 2.26
CA THR A 202 9.69 -13.44 3.33
C THR A 202 10.07 -14.02 4.69
N TYR A 203 10.68 -13.21 5.54
CA TYR A 203 11.03 -13.53 6.93
C TYR A 203 11.89 -14.80 7.07
N CYS A 204 12.78 -15.02 6.11
CA CYS A 204 13.72 -16.14 6.08
C CYS A 204 14.99 -15.87 6.91
N GLY A 205 15.78 -16.92 7.14
CA GLY A 205 17.06 -16.85 7.85
C GLY A 205 16.98 -17.38 9.28
N GLY A 206 18.13 -17.76 9.85
CA GLY A 206 18.24 -18.25 11.23
C GLY A 206 18.14 -17.17 12.31
N ASP A 207 18.44 -17.55 13.56
CA ASP A 207 18.42 -16.66 14.75
C ASP A 207 19.69 -15.81 14.93
N LEU A 208 20.59 -15.80 13.93
CA LEU A 208 21.88 -15.11 14.01
C LEU A 208 21.77 -13.62 13.63
N PHE A 209 22.44 -12.76 14.40
CA PHE A 209 22.43 -11.29 14.28
C PHE A 209 23.23 -10.71 13.08
N SER A 210 23.42 -11.46 12.00
CA SER A 210 24.20 -10.99 10.83
C SER A 210 23.85 -11.72 9.53
N GLN A 211 22.61 -12.19 9.40
CA GLN A 211 22.16 -12.88 8.19
C GLN A 211 22.10 -11.90 7.01
N TYR A 212 22.62 -12.33 5.87
CA TYR A 212 22.45 -11.64 4.60
C TYR A 212 21.91 -12.61 3.53
N PHE A 213 21.38 -12.03 2.48
CA PHE A 213 20.94 -12.73 1.28
C PHE A 213 21.77 -12.18 0.13
N ASP A 214 22.72 -12.96 -0.35
CA ASP A 214 23.49 -12.63 -1.54
C ASP A 214 22.84 -13.30 -2.76
N VAL A 215 22.23 -12.46 -3.60
CA VAL A 215 21.56 -12.90 -4.82
C VAL A 215 22.53 -12.67 -5.98
N PRO A 216 23.05 -13.74 -6.61
CA PRO A 216 23.97 -13.65 -7.72
C PRO A 216 23.29 -13.09 -8.97
N ASP A 217 24.03 -13.04 -10.07
CA ASP A 217 23.49 -12.59 -11.36
C ASP A 217 22.31 -13.48 -11.79
N LEU A 218 21.16 -12.87 -12.05
CA LEU A 218 19.93 -13.55 -12.46
C LEU A 218 19.31 -12.83 -13.66
N ASP A 219 19.70 -13.25 -14.86
CA ASP A 219 19.30 -12.61 -16.12
C ASP A 219 17.79 -12.65 -16.38
N ASN A 220 17.09 -13.70 -15.97
CA ASN A 220 15.67 -13.88 -16.26
C ASN A 220 14.75 -13.24 -15.21
N LEU A 221 15.30 -12.76 -14.08
CA LEU A 221 14.53 -12.25 -12.97
C LEU A 221 13.83 -10.95 -13.38
N TRP A 222 12.50 -10.96 -13.41
CA TRP A 222 11.69 -9.77 -13.74
C TRP A 222 10.90 -9.25 -12.53
N GLU A 223 10.63 -10.11 -11.53
CA GLU A 223 9.98 -9.71 -10.27
C GLU A 223 10.75 -10.24 -9.05
N PHE A 224 11.11 -9.33 -8.14
CA PHE A 224 11.75 -9.68 -6.89
C PHE A 224 11.04 -9.02 -5.70
N THR A 225 10.48 -9.84 -4.82
CA THR A 225 9.91 -9.41 -3.55
C THR A 225 10.72 -9.95 -2.38
N VAL A 226 11.19 -9.05 -1.52
CA VAL A 226 11.91 -9.41 -0.29
C VAL A 226 11.27 -8.72 0.91
N LYS A 227 11.00 -9.49 1.96
CA LYS A 227 10.61 -9.02 3.29
C LYS A 227 11.58 -9.58 4.31
N LEU A 228 12.51 -8.75 4.77
CA LEU A 228 13.60 -9.15 5.65
C LEU A 228 13.21 -9.05 7.12
N LYS A 229 13.85 -9.86 7.96
CA LYS A 229 13.89 -9.64 9.41
C LYS A 229 14.76 -8.42 9.74
N ARG A 230 14.78 -8.01 11.00
CA ARG A 230 15.65 -6.94 11.50
C ARG A 230 17.12 -7.26 11.27
N ASP A 231 17.93 -6.23 11.02
CA ASP A 231 19.38 -6.33 10.86
C ASP A 231 19.83 -7.29 9.74
N GLN A 232 18.95 -7.62 8.81
CA GLN A 232 19.30 -8.40 7.64
C GLN A 232 19.63 -7.50 6.45
N SER A 233 20.54 -7.99 5.62
CA SER A 233 20.95 -7.33 4.38
C SER A 233 20.56 -8.14 3.16
N LEU A 234 20.08 -7.49 2.11
CA LEU A 234 19.99 -8.04 0.76
C LEU A 234 21.09 -7.42 -0.09
N ILE A 235 21.88 -8.26 -0.75
CA ILE A 235 22.81 -7.88 -1.82
C ILE A 235 22.22 -8.44 -3.11
N LEU A 236 21.96 -7.57 -4.09
CA LEU A 236 21.49 -7.95 -5.42
C LEU A 236 22.56 -7.57 -6.45
N HIS A 237 23.06 -8.59 -7.14
CA HIS A 237 24.03 -8.46 -8.23
C HIS A 237 23.37 -7.99 -9.54
N GLU A 238 23.71 -8.57 -10.69
CA GLU A 238 23.13 -8.17 -11.98
C GLU A 238 21.76 -8.84 -12.21
N ALA A 239 20.73 -8.02 -12.42
CA ALA A 239 19.39 -8.49 -12.81
C ALA A 239 18.86 -7.59 -13.94
N PRO A 240 19.34 -7.75 -15.18
CA PRO A 240 19.07 -6.84 -16.29
C PRO A 240 17.60 -6.76 -16.71
N ASN A 241 16.84 -7.85 -16.54
CA ASN A 241 15.42 -7.92 -16.89
C ASN A 241 14.48 -7.55 -15.73
N LEU A 242 15.01 -7.11 -14.59
CA LEU A 242 14.20 -6.79 -13.42
C LEU A 242 13.25 -5.62 -13.72
N GLU A 243 11.94 -5.88 -13.62
CA GLU A 243 10.88 -4.90 -13.84
C GLU A 243 10.27 -4.37 -12.53
N SER A 244 10.24 -5.20 -11.49
CA SER A 244 9.65 -4.86 -10.19
C SER A 244 10.54 -5.33 -9.04
N LEU A 245 10.88 -4.40 -8.14
CA LEU A 245 11.59 -4.68 -6.90
C LEU A 245 10.79 -4.16 -5.70
N PHE A 246 10.37 -5.07 -4.83
CA PHE A 246 9.78 -4.76 -3.53
C PHE A 246 10.73 -5.20 -2.43
N CYS A 247 11.15 -4.28 -1.56
CA CYS A 247 11.97 -4.57 -0.41
C CYS A 247 11.35 -3.98 0.86
N SER A 248 11.07 -4.83 1.85
CA SER A 248 10.56 -4.40 3.15
C SER A 248 11.30 -5.01 4.33
N SER A 249 11.28 -4.32 5.48
CA SER A 249 11.59 -4.92 6.79
C SER A 249 10.32 -5.44 7.48
N HIS A 250 10.49 -6.24 8.54
CA HIS A 250 9.42 -6.88 9.30
C HIS A 250 8.48 -5.86 9.98
N GLU A 251 7.17 -6.04 9.77
CA GLU A 251 6.14 -5.04 10.09
C GLU A 251 5.76 -4.96 11.58
N ASP A 252 5.87 -6.07 12.34
CA ASP A 252 5.31 -6.22 13.69
C ASP A 252 5.78 -5.20 14.75
N PHE A 253 6.79 -4.38 14.46
CA PHE A 253 7.38 -3.47 15.45
C PHE A 253 7.57 -2.03 15.02
N ILE A 254 7.09 -1.65 13.83
CA ILE A 254 7.23 -0.27 13.32
C ILE A 254 6.53 0.76 14.24
N ARG A 255 5.65 0.30 15.13
CA ARG A 255 4.86 1.17 16.04
C ARG A 255 5.29 1.20 17.51
N TYR A 256 6.26 0.38 17.96
CA TYR A 256 6.37 0.10 19.41
C TYR A 256 7.76 0.19 20.06
N ILE A 257 8.87 0.45 19.34
CA ILE A 257 10.20 0.45 19.98
C ILE A 257 11.09 1.57 19.42
N ASP A 258 11.75 2.31 20.32
CA ASP A 258 12.78 3.33 20.03
C ASP A 258 14.07 2.76 19.38
N ASP A 259 14.21 1.43 19.33
CA ASP A 259 15.37 0.67 18.85
C ASP A 259 15.03 -0.02 17.51
N TRP A 260 14.50 0.75 16.56
CA TRP A 260 14.16 0.25 15.24
C TRP A 260 15.42 0.14 14.37
N THR A 261 15.87 -1.10 14.12
CA THR A 261 16.92 -1.41 13.14
C THR A 261 16.30 -1.80 11.79
N PRO A 262 16.51 -1.01 10.72
CA PRO A 262 15.97 -1.32 9.40
C PRO A 262 16.73 -2.46 8.74
N CYS A 263 16.15 -3.05 7.69
CA CYS A 263 16.91 -3.91 6.80
C CYS A 263 17.75 -3.09 5.82
N TRP A 264 18.80 -3.69 5.25
CA TRP A 264 19.68 -3.03 4.28
C TRP A 264 19.52 -3.61 2.89
N LEU A 265 19.57 -2.72 1.89
CA LEU A 265 19.51 -3.07 0.47
C LEU A 265 20.76 -2.54 -0.23
N ASP A 266 21.58 -3.45 -0.73
CA ASP A 266 22.74 -3.16 -1.57
C ASP A 266 22.46 -3.66 -2.99
N LEU A 267 22.29 -2.71 -3.90
CA LEU A 267 22.20 -2.99 -5.32
C LEU A 267 23.63 -2.86 -5.88
N ARG A 268 24.14 -3.87 -6.59
CA ARG A 268 25.50 -3.84 -7.17
C ARG A 268 25.52 -3.44 -8.63
N SER A 269 24.48 -3.77 -9.40
CA SER A 269 24.39 -3.34 -10.79
C SER A 269 24.39 -1.81 -10.90
N SER A 270 25.15 -1.30 -11.87
CA SER A 270 25.22 0.12 -12.19
C SER A 270 23.92 0.67 -12.79
N GLN A 271 23.13 -0.18 -13.46
CA GLN A 271 21.86 0.20 -14.09
C GLN A 271 20.86 -0.96 -14.08
N TYR A 272 19.60 -0.65 -13.75
CA TYR A 272 18.46 -1.54 -13.92
C TYR A 272 17.52 -0.94 -14.97
N LYS A 273 17.81 -1.23 -16.25
CA LYS A 273 17.16 -0.57 -17.38
C LYS A 273 15.67 -0.88 -17.47
N ASN A 274 15.26 -2.10 -17.14
CA ASN A 274 13.86 -2.51 -17.28
C ASN A 274 13.03 -2.23 -16.03
N LEU A 275 13.64 -1.72 -14.94
CA LEU A 275 12.95 -1.51 -13.67
C LEU A 275 11.91 -0.40 -13.79
N LYS A 276 10.64 -0.77 -13.66
CA LYS A 276 9.47 0.13 -13.72
C LYS A 276 8.94 0.45 -12.33
N THR A 277 9.06 -0.46 -11.37
CA THR A 277 8.51 -0.30 -10.03
C THR A 277 9.57 -0.58 -8.97
N LEU A 278 9.73 0.37 -8.04
CA LEU A 278 10.60 0.27 -6.88
C LEU A 278 9.81 0.63 -5.62
N VAL A 279 9.69 -0.34 -4.71
CA VAL A 279 9.02 -0.17 -3.42
C VAL A 279 10.01 -0.46 -2.30
N LEU A 280 10.25 0.53 -1.45
CA LEU A 280 11.13 0.46 -0.29
C LEU A 280 10.31 0.74 0.97
N TYR A 281 10.27 -0.20 1.88
CA TYR A 281 9.50 -0.10 3.12
C TYR A 281 10.39 -0.43 4.31
N ALA A 282 10.59 0.52 5.22
CA ALA A 282 11.43 0.32 6.40
C ALA A 282 12.89 -0.10 6.05
N VAL A 283 13.43 0.45 4.96
CA VAL A 283 14.79 0.17 4.47
C VAL A 283 15.76 1.27 4.92
N GLY A 284 16.94 0.87 5.42
CA GLY A 284 17.98 1.77 5.90
C GLY A 284 18.87 2.27 4.77
N HIS A 285 19.46 3.47 4.95
CA HIS A 285 20.35 4.10 3.97
C HIS A 285 19.71 4.32 2.58
N CYS A 286 18.38 4.48 2.53
CA CYS A 286 17.63 4.72 1.29
C CYS A 286 18.17 5.91 0.49
N TYR A 287 18.72 6.94 1.16
CA TYR A 287 19.27 8.10 0.46
C TYR A 287 20.37 7.74 -0.56
N LYS A 288 21.13 6.66 -0.33
CA LYS A 288 22.19 6.20 -1.25
C LYS A 288 21.61 5.73 -2.58
N ILE A 289 20.47 5.04 -2.52
CA ILE A 289 19.72 4.58 -3.71
C ILE A 289 19.18 5.81 -4.45
N LEU A 290 18.66 6.81 -3.72
CA LEU A 290 18.03 8.00 -4.30
C LEU A 290 18.99 8.95 -5.02
N ILE A 291 20.23 9.09 -4.57
CA ILE A 291 21.23 9.99 -5.19
C ILE A 291 21.57 9.56 -6.62
N GLN A 292 21.44 8.27 -6.92
CA GLN A 292 21.85 7.66 -8.19
C GLN A 292 20.68 7.39 -9.15
N MET A 293 19.46 7.84 -8.80
CA MET A 293 18.22 7.44 -9.50
C MET A 293 18.26 7.67 -11.01
N GLU A 294 18.70 8.85 -11.46
CA GLU A 294 18.65 9.25 -12.88
C GLU A 294 19.40 8.28 -13.81
N HIS A 295 20.60 7.84 -13.41
CA HIS A 295 21.38 6.90 -14.23
C HIS A 295 21.05 5.45 -13.92
N ARG A 296 20.70 5.15 -12.66
CA ARG A 296 20.54 3.79 -12.18
C ARG A 296 19.20 3.18 -12.57
N PHE A 297 18.14 3.99 -12.66
CA PHE A 297 16.79 3.56 -12.98
C PHE A 297 16.17 4.44 -14.08
N PRO A 298 16.69 4.36 -15.33
CA PRO A 298 16.33 5.30 -16.40
C PRO A 298 14.87 5.19 -16.89
N HIS A 299 14.18 4.08 -16.59
CA HIS A 299 12.79 3.83 -17.01
C HIS A 299 11.84 3.59 -15.83
N LEU A 300 12.23 4.00 -14.62
CA LEU A 300 11.39 3.85 -13.43
C LEU A 300 10.12 4.69 -13.55
N GLU A 301 8.96 4.06 -13.37
CA GLU A 301 7.66 4.72 -13.45
C GLU A 301 7.01 4.92 -12.08
N ASN A 302 7.22 3.99 -11.15
CA ASN A 302 6.60 4.00 -9.82
C ASN A 302 7.64 3.89 -8.72
N LEU A 303 7.66 4.88 -7.83
CA LEU A 303 8.52 4.89 -6.65
C LEU A 303 7.66 5.01 -5.38
N THR A 304 7.76 4.01 -4.51
CA THR A 304 7.17 4.06 -3.16
C THR A 304 8.26 3.96 -2.11
N ILE A 305 8.25 4.88 -1.17
CA ILE A 305 9.17 4.90 -0.03
C ILE A 305 8.36 5.12 1.24
N GLN A 306 8.42 4.15 2.15
CA GLN A 306 7.65 4.18 3.37
C GLN A 306 8.47 3.78 4.59
N TYR A 307 8.27 4.46 5.73
CA TYR A 307 9.00 4.22 6.98
C TYR A 307 10.54 4.27 6.85
N CYS A 308 11.12 5.03 5.92
CA CYS A 308 12.57 5.16 5.78
C CYS A 308 13.09 6.40 6.53
N GLN A 309 13.42 6.23 7.82
CA GLN A 309 13.66 7.35 8.74
C GLN A 309 15.02 8.06 8.58
N ASP A 310 15.92 7.50 7.78
CA ASP A 310 17.20 8.13 7.44
C ASP A 310 17.04 9.30 6.42
N LEU A 311 15.86 9.40 5.78
CA LEU A 311 15.55 10.41 4.80
C LEU A 311 15.26 11.76 5.45
N LYS A 312 16.23 12.69 5.42
CA LYS A 312 16.05 14.07 5.89
C LYS A 312 15.84 15.08 4.76
N ARG A 313 16.66 14.97 3.71
CA ARG A 313 16.63 15.85 2.54
C ARG A 313 16.83 15.01 1.30
N ILE A 314 15.87 15.04 0.39
CA ILE A 314 15.92 14.26 -0.85
C ILE A 314 15.82 15.17 -2.06
N ARG A 315 16.53 14.78 -3.12
CA ARG A 315 16.37 15.34 -4.47
C ARG A 315 16.22 14.17 -5.42
N ILE A 316 15.08 14.11 -6.11
CA ILE A 316 14.76 13.06 -7.08
C ILE A 316 14.70 13.71 -8.44
N LYS A 317 15.50 13.20 -9.37
CA LYS A 317 15.51 13.58 -10.77
C LYS A 317 15.26 12.35 -11.63
N SER A 318 14.24 12.40 -12.47
CA SER A 318 13.86 11.29 -13.37
C SER A 318 12.87 11.76 -14.43
N ASP A 319 13.16 11.48 -15.69
CA ASP A 319 12.27 11.81 -16.81
C ASP A 319 11.13 10.80 -17.01
N SER A 320 11.22 9.60 -16.42
CA SER A 320 10.26 8.51 -16.59
C SER A 320 9.24 8.38 -15.46
N LEU A 321 9.50 8.99 -14.31
CA LEU A 321 8.74 8.76 -13.08
C LEU A 321 7.32 9.36 -13.17
N LYS A 322 6.30 8.50 -13.02
CA LYS A 322 4.87 8.83 -13.13
C LYS A 322 4.20 8.90 -11.76
N GLU A 323 4.49 7.97 -10.85
CA GLU A 323 3.96 7.96 -9.49
C GLU A 323 5.08 8.02 -8.45
N ILE A 324 4.93 8.93 -7.50
CA ILE A 324 5.79 9.05 -6.32
C ILE A 324 4.93 8.94 -5.08
N ARG A 325 5.24 7.99 -4.19
CA ARG A 325 4.61 7.83 -2.89
C ARG A 325 5.64 7.93 -1.78
N LEU A 326 5.47 8.90 -0.90
CA LEU A 326 6.25 9.08 0.32
C LEU A 326 5.31 8.93 1.52
N ALA A 327 5.48 7.87 2.30
CA ALA A 327 4.61 7.59 3.44
C ALA A 327 5.39 7.40 4.76
N ASP A 328 4.92 7.98 5.86
CA ASP A 328 5.43 7.73 7.22
C ASP A 328 6.97 7.86 7.37
N ASN A 329 7.58 8.78 6.60
CA ASN A 329 9.01 9.09 6.65
C ASN A 329 9.23 10.27 7.62
N TRP A 330 9.09 10.04 8.92
CA TRP A 330 8.98 11.07 9.98
C TRP A 330 10.15 12.07 10.05
N GLY A 331 11.33 11.70 9.54
CA GLY A 331 12.52 12.56 9.46
C GLY A 331 12.57 13.52 8.26
N LEU A 332 11.64 13.41 7.31
CA LEU A 332 11.71 14.11 6.03
C LEU A 332 11.41 15.61 6.19
N ASN A 333 12.44 16.44 6.00
CA ASN A 333 12.34 17.90 6.15
C ASN A 333 12.18 18.63 4.81
N LYS A 334 12.81 18.13 3.75
CA LYS A 334 12.81 18.78 2.44
C LYS A 334 12.88 17.75 1.31
N ALA A 335 12.05 17.92 0.29
CA ALA A 335 12.09 17.12 -0.93
C ALA A 335 12.04 18.03 -2.18
N GLN A 336 12.89 17.72 -3.16
CA GLN A 336 12.92 18.40 -4.45
C GLN A 336 12.72 17.38 -5.56
N PHE A 337 11.80 17.67 -6.48
CA PHE A 337 11.43 16.80 -7.58
C PHE A 337 11.69 17.50 -8.91
N ASP A 338 12.53 16.87 -9.72
CA ASP A 338 12.77 17.21 -11.12
C ASP A 338 12.27 16.03 -11.96
N THR A 339 10.94 15.94 -12.08
CA THR A 339 10.23 14.80 -12.65
C THR A 339 9.13 15.28 -13.59
N PRO A 340 9.46 15.58 -14.86
CA PRO A 340 8.53 16.24 -15.78
C PRO A 340 7.31 15.40 -16.19
N SER A 341 7.45 14.07 -16.10
CA SER A 341 6.42 13.08 -16.47
C SER A 341 5.51 12.67 -15.30
N ILE A 342 5.55 13.39 -14.18
CA ILE A 342 4.75 13.07 -13.00
C ILE A 342 3.25 13.13 -13.33
N VAL A 343 2.52 12.11 -12.89
CA VAL A 343 1.07 11.98 -13.02
C VAL A 343 0.41 12.01 -11.64
N ARG A 344 1.04 11.38 -10.65
CA ARG A 344 0.50 11.28 -9.29
C ARG A 344 1.58 11.41 -8.23
N PHE A 345 1.34 12.28 -7.27
CA PHE A 345 2.15 12.43 -6.07
C PHE A 345 1.31 12.08 -4.84
N VAL A 346 1.86 11.27 -3.95
CA VAL A 346 1.23 10.91 -2.68
C VAL A 346 2.20 11.22 -1.56
N PHE A 347 1.74 12.02 -0.59
CA PHE A 347 2.41 12.21 0.68
C PHE A 347 1.46 11.79 1.80
N ALA A 348 1.86 10.84 2.64
CA ALA A 348 1.08 10.38 3.78
C ALA A 348 1.95 10.35 5.03
N ASP A 349 1.45 10.83 6.16
CA ASP A 349 2.14 10.70 7.44
C ASP A 349 1.13 10.57 8.57
N ASN A 350 1.07 9.37 9.17
CA ASN A 350 0.09 9.03 10.20
C ASN A 350 0.48 9.54 11.60
N GLU A 351 1.72 9.97 11.79
CA GLU A 351 2.23 10.53 13.05
C GLU A 351 3.11 11.75 12.76
N CYS A 352 2.56 12.67 11.97
CA CYS A 352 3.31 13.79 11.43
C CYS A 352 3.77 14.75 12.52
N LYS A 353 5.09 14.87 12.65
CA LYS A 353 5.77 15.84 13.54
C LYS A 353 6.32 17.05 12.77
N ILE A 354 6.56 16.88 11.47
CA ILE A 354 7.16 17.90 10.61
C ILE A 354 6.46 17.86 9.25
N ILE A 355 5.92 19.01 8.83
CA ILE A 355 5.44 19.19 7.46
C ILE A 355 6.65 19.50 6.55
N PRO A 356 6.96 18.65 5.56
CA PRO A 356 8.14 18.84 4.71
C PRO A 356 7.98 20.03 3.77
N VAL A 357 9.13 20.62 3.39
CA VAL A 357 9.19 21.57 2.27
C VAL A 357 9.31 20.81 0.96
N LEU A 358 8.28 20.86 0.12
CA LEU A 358 8.29 20.27 -1.21
C LEU A 358 8.59 21.33 -2.28
N SER A 359 9.20 20.90 -3.38
CA SER A 359 9.46 21.75 -4.55
C SER A 359 9.47 20.92 -5.81
N PHE A 360 8.81 21.41 -6.86
CA PHE A 360 8.68 20.75 -8.17
C PHE A 360 9.21 21.70 -9.23
N ILE A 361 10.20 21.27 -10.03
CA ILE A 361 10.92 22.14 -10.98
C ILE A 361 10.29 22.12 -12.38
N ALA A 362 9.82 20.96 -12.85
CA ALA A 362 9.55 20.74 -14.27
C ALA A 362 8.23 19.99 -14.56
N ALA A 363 7.26 20.01 -13.64
CA ALA A 363 5.97 19.31 -13.87
C ALA A 363 5.20 19.98 -15.03
N SER A 364 5.20 19.34 -16.20
CA SER A 364 4.72 19.94 -17.45
C SER A 364 3.29 19.54 -17.84
N GLY A 365 2.73 18.51 -17.20
CA GLY A 365 1.40 17.96 -17.47
C GLY A 365 0.38 18.20 -16.36
N HIS A 366 -0.86 17.75 -16.59
CA HIS A 366 -1.87 17.65 -15.53
C HIS A 366 -1.56 16.48 -14.60
N TRP A 367 -1.38 16.76 -13.31
CA TRP A 367 -1.09 15.74 -12.30
C TRP A 367 -1.92 15.96 -11.03
N THR A 368 -2.00 14.93 -10.19
CA THR A 368 -2.75 14.96 -8.93
C THR A 368 -1.83 14.84 -7.73
N SER A 369 -2.14 15.58 -6.67
CA SER A 369 -1.46 15.47 -5.37
C SER A 369 -2.43 14.97 -4.32
N ASP A 370 -2.12 13.85 -3.68
CA ASP A 370 -2.88 13.32 -2.54
C ASP A 370 -2.04 13.48 -1.27
N ILE A 371 -2.47 14.37 -0.38
CA ILE A 371 -1.78 14.71 0.87
C ILE A 371 -2.59 14.19 2.05
N SER A 372 -2.01 13.35 2.90
CA SER A 372 -2.63 12.86 4.13
C SER A 372 -1.73 13.15 5.32
N ILE A 373 -2.20 13.96 6.27
CA ILE A 373 -1.42 14.37 7.44
C ILE A 373 -2.27 14.10 8.69
N SER A 374 -1.77 13.22 9.56
CA SER A 374 -2.27 13.05 10.92
C SER A 374 -1.30 13.75 11.87
N TRP A 375 -1.75 14.85 12.46
CA TRP A 375 -0.94 15.71 13.32
C TRP A 375 -1.16 15.38 14.80
N VAL A 376 -0.06 15.11 15.50
CA VAL A 376 -0.05 14.73 16.93
C VAL A 376 0.48 15.87 17.82
N GLY A 377 0.99 16.95 17.24
CA GLY A 377 1.56 18.09 17.96
C GLY A 377 0.56 19.19 18.31
N ASN A 378 1.05 20.29 18.91
CA ASN A 378 0.24 21.49 19.09
C ASN A 378 -0.07 22.17 17.75
N LEU A 379 -1.28 22.72 17.63
CA LEU A 379 -1.67 23.58 16.52
C LEU A 379 -1.26 25.02 16.84
N ASP A 380 -0.14 25.45 16.28
CA ASP A 380 0.38 26.80 16.42
C ASP A 380 0.37 27.56 15.09
N THR A 381 0.69 28.85 15.14
CA THR A 381 0.85 29.72 13.96
C THR A 381 1.85 29.13 12.95
N SER A 382 2.91 28.45 13.41
CA SER A 382 3.94 27.85 12.55
C SER A 382 3.37 26.71 11.70
N TRP A 383 2.52 25.86 12.27
CA TRP A 383 1.88 24.74 11.58
C TRP A 383 1.06 25.20 10.39
N PHE A 384 0.21 26.22 10.57
CA PHE A 384 -0.62 26.77 9.51
C PHE A 384 0.20 27.34 8.35
N PHE A 385 1.29 28.07 8.62
CA PHE A 385 2.19 28.55 7.58
C PHE A 385 2.92 27.42 6.85
N LYS A 386 3.31 26.35 7.56
CA LYS A 386 3.91 25.18 6.92
C LYS A 386 2.93 24.47 5.99
N LEU A 387 1.66 24.32 6.41
CA LEU A 387 0.59 23.78 5.57
C LEU A 387 0.35 24.66 4.34
N GLN A 388 0.24 25.99 4.52
CA GLN A 388 0.06 26.91 3.39
C GLN A 388 1.21 26.81 2.39
N ARG A 389 2.46 26.76 2.88
CA ARG A 389 3.65 26.60 2.03
C ARG A 389 3.67 25.27 1.29
N LEU A 390 3.25 24.18 1.95
CA LEU A 390 3.09 22.87 1.32
C LEU A 390 2.09 22.96 0.16
N LEU A 391 0.90 23.49 0.39
CA LEU A 391 -0.12 23.61 -0.66
C LEU A 391 0.32 24.53 -1.80
N ALA A 392 1.01 25.63 -1.50
CA ALA A 392 1.56 26.53 -2.51
C ALA A 392 2.56 25.83 -3.43
N SER A 393 3.31 24.85 -2.91
CA SER A 393 4.22 24.04 -3.74
C SER A 393 3.52 23.07 -4.69
N LEU A 394 2.21 22.85 -4.52
CA LEU A 394 1.38 21.90 -5.26
C LEU A 394 0.36 22.59 -6.17
N VAL A 395 0.43 23.92 -6.33
CA VAL A 395 -0.56 24.76 -7.04
C VAL A 395 -0.79 24.35 -8.51
N GLN A 396 0.20 23.69 -9.12
CA GLN A 396 0.10 23.20 -10.51
C GLN A 396 -0.65 21.86 -10.62
N SER A 397 -1.00 21.24 -9.50
CA SER A 397 -1.68 19.94 -9.44
C SER A 397 -3.14 20.07 -9.03
N LYS A 398 -3.92 19.02 -9.28
CA LYS A 398 -5.22 18.83 -8.63
C LYS A 398 -4.97 18.29 -7.21
N ILE A 399 -5.16 19.14 -6.20
CA ILE A 399 -4.82 18.83 -4.80
C ILE A 399 -6.01 18.19 -4.08
N SER A 400 -5.77 17.04 -3.47
CA SER A 400 -6.63 16.39 -2.46
C SER A 400 -5.89 16.38 -1.12
N VAL A 401 -6.55 16.79 -0.04
CA VAL A 401 -5.95 16.87 1.29
C VAL A 401 -6.83 16.12 2.30
N SER A 402 -6.23 15.26 3.10
CA SER A 402 -6.83 14.63 4.27
C SER A 402 -6.06 15.09 5.51
N LEU A 403 -6.73 15.75 6.43
CA LEU A 403 -6.15 16.23 7.69
C LEU A 403 -6.83 15.52 8.85
N GLU A 404 -6.04 14.80 9.64
CA GLU A 404 -6.43 14.34 10.97
C GLU A 404 -5.63 15.16 11.99
N VAL A 405 -6.32 15.80 12.92
CA VAL A 405 -5.72 16.83 13.75
C VAL A 405 -6.09 16.62 15.21
N GLY A 406 -5.10 16.21 16.00
CA GLY A 406 -5.16 16.15 17.46
C GLY A 406 -4.23 17.17 18.11
N GLY A 407 -4.39 17.39 19.42
CA GLY A 407 -3.50 18.25 20.23
C GLY A 407 -4.11 19.58 20.66
N THR A 408 -3.37 20.33 21.48
CA THR A 408 -3.83 21.62 22.03
C THR A 408 -3.66 22.75 21.01
N MET A 409 -4.57 23.73 21.05
CA MET A 409 -4.54 24.90 20.18
C MET A 409 -3.84 26.06 20.89
N SER A 410 -2.81 26.60 20.26
CA SER A 410 -2.04 27.74 20.79
C SER A 410 -1.63 28.66 19.65
N PHE A 411 -2.56 29.44 19.12
CA PHE A 411 -2.29 30.41 18.06
C PHE A 411 -3.13 31.69 18.23
N ASP A 412 -2.58 32.83 17.80
CA ASP A 412 -3.33 34.07 17.67
C ASP A 412 -3.96 34.14 16.28
N PHE A 413 -5.29 34.11 16.25
CA PHE A 413 -6.06 34.21 15.02
C PHE A 413 -5.76 35.49 14.24
N ASN A 414 -5.54 36.62 14.92
CA ASN A 414 -5.26 37.90 14.26
C ASN A 414 -3.88 37.91 13.60
N GLU A 415 -2.88 37.30 14.26
CA GLU A 415 -1.52 37.17 13.72
C GLU A 415 -1.51 36.35 12.43
N ILE A 416 -2.23 35.22 12.41
CA ILE A 416 -2.38 34.39 11.23
C ILE A 416 -3.11 35.18 10.13
N ARG A 417 -4.21 35.84 10.48
CA ARG A 417 -5.03 36.62 9.54
C ARG A 417 -4.20 37.64 8.76
N ASP A 418 -3.44 38.47 9.48
CA ASP A 418 -2.75 39.61 8.87
C ASP A 418 -1.58 39.15 7.97
N ASN A 419 -0.98 38.00 8.27
CA ASN A 419 0.12 37.42 7.51
C ASN A 419 -0.32 36.54 6.32
N LEU A 420 -1.45 35.84 6.43
CA LEU A 420 -1.99 35.03 5.32
C LEU A 420 -2.44 35.88 4.12
N THR A 421 -2.68 37.17 4.30
CA THR A 421 -3.04 38.11 3.22
C THR A 421 -1.97 38.26 2.13
N TYR A 422 -0.70 37.90 2.41
CA TYR A 422 0.42 38.05 1.45
C TYR A 422 0.58 36.88 0.48
N HIS A 423 0.20 35.67 0.88
CA HIS A 423 0.25 34.48 0.03
C HIS A 423 -1.19 34.05 -0.24
N GLY A 424 -1.68 34.30 -1.45
CA GLY A 424 -3.06 33.99 -1.82
C GLY A 424 -3.48 32.55 -1.46
N PRO A 425 -4.76 32.33 -1.14
CA PRO A 425 -5.29 31.02 -0.80
C PRO A 425 -5.08 30.01 -1.93
N GLN A 426 -4.86 28.74 -1.59
CA GLN A 426 -4.71 27.67 -2.57
C GLN A 426 -6.04 26.97 -2.76
N GLU A 427 -6.46 26.74 -3.99
CA GLU A 427 -7.73 26.07 -4.29
C GLU A 427 -7.56 24.55 -4.21
N VAL A 428 -7.95 23.95 -3.08
CA VAL A 428 -7.94 22.50 -2.88
C VAL A 428 -9.17 21.89 -3.55
N HIS A 429 -9.00 20.84 -4.36
CA HIS A 429 -10.13 20.20 -5.01
C HIS A 429 -10.99 19.43 -4.01
N GLU A 430 -10.34 18.72 -3.10
CA GLU A 430 -11.00 17.85 -2.13
C GLU A 430 -10.33 17.94 -0.76
N LEU A 431 -11.11 18.19 0.28
CA LEU A 431 -10.65 18.23 1.67
C LEU A 431 -11.41 17.19 2.51
N THR A 432 -10.68 16.32 3.18
CA THR A 432 -11.19 15.50 4.30
C THR A 432 -10.60 16.04 5.59
N LEU A 433 -11.42 16.19 6.62
CA LEU A 433 -10.99 16.79 7.89
C LEU A 433 -11.52 15.96 9.06
N ASN A 434 -10.64 15.53 9.96
CA ASN A 434 -10.99 14.92 11.22
C ASN A 434 -10.31 15.68 12.36
N ILE A 435 -11.09 16.26 13.27
CA ILE A 435 -10.57 16.99 14.44
C ILE A 435 -10.91 16.18 15.68
N HIS A 436 -9.90 15.83 16.48
CA HIS A 436 -10.10 15.09 17.71
C HIS A 436 -10.85 15.93 18.75
N ARG A 437 -11.69 15.26 19.56
CA ARG A 437 -12.54 15.91 20.58
C ARG A 437 -11.78 16.83 21.52
N GLU A 438 -10.60 16.40 21.96
CA GLU A 438 -9.74 17.15 22.89
C GLU A 438 -9.33 18.52 22.32
N SER A 439 -9.14 18.60 21.01
CA SER A 439 -8.84 19.86 20.31
C SER A 439 -10.06 20.78 20.19
N LEU A 440 -11.28 20.22 20.17
CA LEU A 440 -12.52 20.99 20.00
C LEU A 440 -12.96 21.77 21.26
N LEU A 441 -12.40 21.45 22.43
CA LEU A 441 -12.75 22.09 23.70
C LEU A 441 -12.20 23.54 23.84
N SER A 442 -11.24 23.94 23.00
CA SER A 442 -10.48 25.19 23.13
C SER A 442 -10.93 26.34 22.20
N SER A 443 -12.17 26.30 21.68
CA SER A 443 -12.71 27.15 20.59
C SER A 443 -12.34 26.64 19.20
N PRO A 444 -13.19 25.81 18.56
CA PRO A 444 -12.87 25.10 17.31
C PRO A 444 -13.10 25.93 16.04
N VAL A 445 -13.84 27.03 16.13
CA VAL A 445 -14.23 27.83 14.96
C VAL A 445 -13.07 28.58 14.30
N PRO A 446 -12.12 29.17 15.06
CA PRO A 446 -10.92 29.79 14.48
C PRO A 446 -10.10 28.83 13.61
N VAL A 447 -10.09 27.52 13.90
CA VAL A 447 -9.33 26.54 13.10
C VAL A 447 -9.97 26.32 11.74
N LEU A 448 -11.30 26.13 11.67
CA LEU A 448 -11.99 26.07 10.37
C LEU A 448 -11.82 27.36 9.59
N ASP A 449 -11.86 28.51 10.28
CA ASP A 449 -11.69 29.81 9.64
C ASP A 449 -10.33 29.92 8.94
N VAL A 450 -9.25 29.56 9.63
CA VAL A 450 -7.90 29.56 9.10
C VAL A 450 -7.72 28.49 8.01
N LEU A 451 -8.21 27.27 8.23
CA LEU A 451 -8.09 26.19 7.24
C LEU A 451 -8.81 26.51 5.94
N PHE A 452 -10.02 27.06 5.98
CA PHE A 452 -10.73 27.45 4.76
C PHE A 452 -10.10 28.67 4.09
N GLN A 453 -9.50 29.57 4.87
CA GLN A 453 -8.68 30.65 4.32
C GLN A 453 -7.43 30.12 3.60
N ILE A 454 -6.81 29.05 4.09
CA ILE A 454 -5.63 28.46 3.44
C ILE A 454 -6.02 27.60 2.22
N CYS A 455 -7.01 26.72 2.38
CA CYS A 455 -7.31 25.62 1.47
C CYS A 455 -8.42 25.88 0.45
N ARG A 456 -9.31 26.87 0.65
CA ARG A 456 -10.51 27.14 -0.19
C ARG A 456 -11.06 25.90 -0.91
N PRO A 457 -11.51 24.86 -0.17
CA PRO A 457 -11.84 23.57 -0.77
C PRO A 457 -13.03 23.67 -1.72
N LYS A 458 -13.01 22.98 -2.88
CA LYS A 458 -14.19 22.83 -3.75
C LYS A 458 -15.19 21.82 -3.19
N THR A 459 -14.67 20.74 -2.61
CA THR A 459 -15.47 19.70 -1.98
C THR A 459 -14.88 19.36 -0.62
N ILE A 460 -15.71 19.32 0.42
CA ILE A 460 -15.34 18.71 1.69
C ILE A 460 -16.02 17.34 1.77
N ARG A 461 -15.23 16.29 1.97
CA ARG A 461 -15.72 14.92 2.14
C ARG A 461 -15.67 14.52 3.60
N GLN A 462 -16.76 13.94 4.08
CA GLN A 462 -16.88 13.41 5.43
C GLN A 462 -17.47 12.00 5.41
N HIS A 463 -16.84 11.10 6.14
CA HIS A 463 -17.33 9.74 6.29
C HIS A 463 -18.11 9.59 7.61
N TRP A 464 -19.30 9.00 7.50
CA TRP A 464 -20.15 8.64 8.63
C TRP A 464 -20.25 7.13 8.79
N SER A 465 -20.12 6.66 10.03
CA SER A 465 -20.41 5.27 10.42
C SER A 465 -20.97 5.24 11.83
N ASP A 466 -22.13 4.58 11.99
CA ASP A 466 -22.81 4.42 13.28
C ASP A 466 -21.97 3.65 14.31
N ILE A 467 -21.03 2.83 13.85
CA ILE A 467 -20.23 1.93 14.71
C ILE A 467 -19.06 2.68 15.37
N LEU A 468 -18.54 3.74 14.75
CA LEU A 468 -17.25 4.32 15.13
C LEU A 468 -17.33 5.60 15.95
N GLY A 469 -18.44 6.36 15.93
CA GLY A 469 -18.67 7.55 16.79
C GLY A 469 -17.61 8.68 16.76
N LYS A 470 -16.51 8.49 16.03
CA LYS A 470 -15.29 9.33 16.05
C LYS A 470 -15.44 10.63 15.24
N ASN A 471 -16.42 10.72 14.34
CA ASN A 471 -16.53 11.85 13.39
C ASN A 471 -17.73 12.78 13.65
N ILE A 472 -18.57 12.50 14.66
CA ILE A 472 -19.82 13.27 14.85
C ILE A 472 -19.56 14.74 15.17
N GLU A 473 -18.53 15.04 15.96
CA GLU A 473 -18.25 16.40 16.40
C GLU A 473 -17.66 17.24 15.26
N THR A 474 -16.73 16.68 14.48
CA THR A 474 -16.19 17.35 13.29
C THR A 474 -17.27 17.57 12.23
N LEU A 475 -18.12 16.56 11.99
CA LEU A 475 -19.23 16.69 11.05
C LEU A 475 -20.24 17.76 11.51
N LYS A 476 -20.58 17.79 12.81
CA LYS A 476 -21.45 18.81 13.39
C LYS A 476 -20.86 20.21 13.26
N LEU A 477 -19.58 20.36 13.60
CA LEU A 477 -18.85 21.62 13.48
C LEU A 477 -18.89 22.15 12.04
N LEU A 478 -18.62 21.29 11.05
CA LEU A 478 -18.70 21.63 9.63
C LEU A 478 -20.13 21.99 9.22
N TYR A 479 -21.12 21.20 9.64
CA TYR A 479 -22.52 21.43 9.34
C TYR A 479 -22.99 22.78 9.88
N ASP A 480 -22.83 23.01 11.18
CA ASP A 480 -23.22 24.24 11.85
C ASP A 480 -22.50 25.44 11.22
N GLY A 481 -21.18 25.35 11.01
CA GLY A 481 -20.39 26.42 10.41
C GLY A 481 -20.80 26.80 8.99
N LEU A 482 -21.06 25.80 8.12
CA LEU A 482 -21.46 26.01 6.73
C LEU A 482 -22.93 26.43 6.59
N MET A 483 -23.83 25.85 7.39
CA MET A 483 -25.27 26.14 7.32
C MET A 483 -25.64 27.47 7.99
N LEU A 484 -24.93 27.89 9.05
CA LEU A 484 -25.12 29.22 9.67
C LEU A 484 -24.98 30.34 8.63
N ARG A 485 -24.00 30.23 7.73
CA ARG A 485 -23.83 31.22 6.65
C ARG A 485 -25.01 31.20 5.68
N LYS A 486 -25.45 30.02 5.21
CA LYS A 486 -26.54 29.91 4.24
C LYS A 486 -27.83 30.57 4.74
N ASN A 487 -28.12 30.42 6.03
CA ASN A 487 -29.30 31.02 6.65
C ASN A 487 -29.17 32.54 6.89
N GLN A 488 -27.94 33.07 7.02
CA GLN A 488 -27.69 34.50 7.22
C GLN A 488 -27.70 35.33 5.93
N GLU A 489 -27.59 34.73 4.73
CA GLU A 489 -27.87 35.45 3.47
C GLU A 489 -29.33 35.99 3.40
N GLN A 490 -30.22 35.50 4.26
CA GLN A 490 -31.60 35.96 4.43
C GLN A 490 -31.77 37.03 5.55
N SER A 491 -30.70 37.41 6.26
CA SER A 491 -30.72 38.26 7.46
C SER A 491 -29.70 39.40 7.38
N HIS A 492 -30.18 40.66 7.46
CA HIS A 492 -29.40 41.88 7.20
C HIS A 492 -28.34 42.29 8.26
N ASN A 493 -27.98 41.44 9.22
CA ASN A 493 -26.99 41.80 10.26
C ASN A 493 -25.55 41.37 9.87
N LEU A 494 -24.88 42.25 9.11
CA LEU A 494 -23.55 42.06 8.51
C LEU A 494 -22.34 42.22 9.46
N GLN A 495 -22.52 42.52 10.76
CA GLN A 495 -21.39 42.96 11.61
C GLN A 495 -20.58 41.84 12.30
N GLN A 496 -20.92 40.55 12.12
CA GLN A 496 -20.20 39.43 12.75
C GLN A 496 -19.85 38.27 11.79
N LEU A 497 -19.80 38.52 10.48
CA LEU A 497 -19.44 37.47 9.51
C LEU A 497 -17.96 37.09 9.65
N LYS A 498 -17.68 35.80 9.86
CA LYS A 498 -16.33 35.24 9.83
C LYS A 498 -15.80 35.24 8.40
N PHE A 499 -14.51 35.45 8.21
CA PHE A 499 -13.93 35.94 6.95
C PHE A 499 -14.22 35.10 5.69
N TRP A 500 -14.06 33.78 5.74
CA TRP A 500 -14.40 32.89 4.61
C TRP A 500 -15.92 32.88 4.31
N GLN A 501 -16.74 33.18 5.32
CA GLN A 501 -18.19 33.32 5.22
C GLN A 501 -18.61 34.55 4.39
N ASN A 502 -17.69 35.42 3.98
CA ASN A 502 -17.97 36.46 2.99
C ASN A 502 -17.56 36.03 1.57
N ASN A 503 -16.71 35.01 1.44
CA ASN A 503 -16.10 34.60 0.19
C ASN A 503 -16.78 33.40 -0.49
N LEU A 504 -17.47 32.50 0.21
CA LEU A 504 -18.18 31.36 -0.40
C LEU A 504 -19.57 31.69 -1.00
N LYS A 505 -19.68 31.73 -2.31
CA LYS A 505 -20.89 32.07 -3.06
C LYS A 505 -22.03 31.03 -2.98
N GLY A 506 -21.71 29.75 -2.79
CA GLY A 506 -22.71 28.68 -2.84
C GLY A 506 -22.30 27.44 -2.06
N LEU A 507 -23.30 26.74 -1.50
CA LEU A 507 -23.12 25.51 -0.73
C LEU A 507 -24.15 24.46 -1.19
N LYS A 508 -23.66 23.29 -1.57
CA LYS A 508 -24.46 22.11 -1.91
C LYS A 508 -24.09 20.96 -0.98
N VAL A 509 -25.09 20.28 -0.40
CA VAL A 509 -24.86 19.11 0.47
C VAL A 509 -25.49 17.88 -0.18
N GLU A 510 -24.67 16.86 -0.39
CA GLU A 510 -25.08 15.59 -0.99
C GLU A 510 -24.67 14.42 -0.09
N ILE A 511 -25.57 13.45 0.07
CA ILE A 511 -25.30 12.22 0.83
C ILE A 511 -25.34 11.03 -0.13
N PHE A 512 -24.32 10.18 -0.02
CA PHE A 512 -24.17 8.95 -0.79
C PHE A 512 -24.03 7.77 0.16
N LYS A 513 -24.62 6.64 -0.21
CA LYS A 513 -24.25 5.36 0.38
C LYS A 513 -22.77 5.07 0.11
N SER A 514 -22.00 4.79 1.16
CA SER A 514 -20.57 4.52 1.00
C SER A 514 -20.30 3.03 0.76
N ARG A 515 -19.34 2.73 -0.12
CA ARG A 515 -18.74 1.40 -0.26
C ARG A 515 -17.28 1.48 0.21
N LEU A 516 -16.95 0.71 1.24
CA LEU A 516 -15.57 0.52 1.70
C LEU A 516 -14.83 -0.33 0.67
N VAL A 517 -13.67 0.15 0.24
CA VAL A 517 -12.71 -0.62 -0.55
C VAL A 517 -11.33 -0.44 0.11
N TRP A 518 -10.61 -1.55 0.23
CA TRP A 518 -9.23 -1.54 0.70
C TRP A 518 -8.30 -1.27 -0.48
N GLU A 519 -7.46 -0.25 -0.37
CA GLU A 519 -6.40 0.06 -1.34
C GLU A 519 -5.05 0.09 -0.60
N GLY A 520 -4.34 -1.04 -0.62
CA GLY A 520 -3.20 -1.28 0.28
C GLY A 520 -3.63 -1.22 1.74
N ASP A 521 -2.85 -0.52 2.57
CA ASP A 521 -3.16 -0.28 4.00
C ASP A 521 -4.15 0.88 4.22
N SER A 522 -4.57 1.56 3.14
CA SER A 522 -5.48 2.70 3.23
C SER A 522 -6.93 2.28 2.97
N ARG A 523 -7.84 2.72 3.84
CA ARG A 523 -9.28 2.56 3.64
C ARG A 523 -9.78 3.69 2.76
N LYS A 524 -10.30 3.37 1.58
CA LYS A 524 -10.97 4.35 0.71
C LYS A 524 -12.46 4.10 0.68
N TYR A 525 -13.22 5.17 0.78
CA TYR A 525 -14.68 5.15 0.69
C TYR A 525 -15.09 5.72 -0.65
N TYR A 526 -15.85 4.93 -1.40
CA TYR A 526 -16.37 5.34 -2.70
C TYR A 526 -17.87 5.64 -2.60
N ALA A 527 -18.30 6.70 -3.29
CA ALA A 527 -19.72 7.02 -3.43
C ALA A 527 -20.42 5.93 -4.27
N GLY A 528 -21.57 5.45 -3.80
CA GLY A 528 -22.46 4.63 -4.62
C GLY A 528 -23.03 5.41 -5.82
N LYS A 529 -23.48 4.70 -6.86
CA LYS A 529 -23.99 5.31 -8.12
C LYS A 529 -25.25 6.16 -7.95
N GLN A 530 -25.90 6.17 -6.78
CA GLN A 530 -27.10 6.97 -6.52
C GLN A 530 -26.82 7.99 -5.40
N SER A 531 -27.00 9.27 -5.71
CA SER A 531 -27.19 10.34 -4.75
C SER A 531 -28.56 10.14 -4.10
N GLU A 532 -28.60 9.98 -2.77
CA GLU A 532 -29.86 9.63 -2.09
C GLU A 532 -30.65 10.87 -1.64
N GLN A 533 -30.04 12.06 -1.48
CA GLN A 533 -30.75 13.31 -1.15
C GLN A 533 -29.88 14.57 -1.27
N GLN A 534 -30.47 15.68 -1.74
CA GLN A 534 -29.96 17.05 -1.58
C GLN A 534 -30.65 17.69 -0.37
N LEU A 535 -29.87 18.10 0.63
CA LEU A 535 -30.40 18.61 1.89
C LEU A 535 -30.14 20.11 1.99
N GLU A 536 -31.01 20.91 1.39
CA GLU A 536 -30.77 22.34 1.28
C GLU A 536 -31.27 23.16 2.48
N ALA A 537 -31.98 22.57 3.46
CA ALA A 537 -32.63 23.33 4.54
C ALA A 537 -32.92 22.55 5.84
N LEU A 538 -32.20 21.48 6.17
CA LEU A 538 -32.44 20.75 7.43
C LEU A 538 -31.74 21.40 8.64
N ASP A 539 -32.31 21.27 9.83
CA ASP A 539 -31.56 21.45 11.08
C ASP A 539 -30.63 20.25 11.33
N TRP A 540 -29.73 20.36 12.31
CA TRP A 540 -28.77 19.30 12.63
C TRP A 540 -29.44 17.97 12.99
N GLU A 541 -30.56 17.99 13.74
CA GLU A 541 -31.22 16.76 14.18
C GLU A 541 -31.84 16.00 13.01
N ASN A 542 -32.47 16.71 12.08
CA ASN A 542 -33.06 16.11 10.89
C ASN A 542 -31.98 15.69 9.89
N PHE A 543 -30.91 16.46 9.75
CA PHE A 543 -29.74 16.04 8.99
C PHE A 543 -29.16 14.72 9.52
N LEU A 544 -28.97 14.62 10.84
CA LEU A 544 -28.44 13.43 11.48
C LEU A 544 -29.37 12.23 11.30
N LYS A 545 -30.70 12.41 11.36
CA LYS A 545 -31.66 11.34 11.06
C LYS A 545 -31.48 10.80 9.65
N VAL A 546 -31.30 11.67 8.64
CA VAL A 546 -31.08 11.26 7.25
C VAL A 546 -29.75 10.51 7.11
N VAL A 547 -28.68 11.03 7.70
CA VAL A 547 -27.37 10.38 7.68
C VAL A 547 -27.44 8.98 8.31
N ASN A 548 -28.11 8.83 9.45
CA ASN A 548 -28.30 7.56 10.18
C ASN A 548 -29.22 6.55 9.47
N THR A 549 -29.95 6.94 8.42
CA THR A 549 -30.67 5.93 7.61
C THR A 549 -29.73 5.00 6.85
N HIS A 550 -28.45 5.35 6.76
CA HIS A 550 -27.41 4.56 6.08
C HIS A 550 -26.39 4.06 7.11
N SER A 551 -26.17 2.74 7.16
CA SER A 551 -25.17 2.13 8.05
C SER A 551 -23.75 2.67 7.84
N ASN A 552 -23.44 3.11 6.61
CA ASN A 552 -22.28 3.94 6.30
C ASN A 552 -22.67 4.98 5.23
N ALA A 553 -22.34 6.24 5.46
CA ALA A 553 -22.64 7.34 4.54
C ALA A 553 -21.38 8.13 4.19
N LEU A 554 -21.34 8.63 2.97
CA LEU A 554 -20.34 9.59 2.49
C LEU A 554 -21.06 10.91 2.23
N ILE A 555 -20.63 11.97 2.91
CA ILE A 555 -21.25 13.29 2.89
C ILE A 555 -20.31 14.21 2.13
N HIS A 556 -20.83 14.85 1.08
CA HIS A 556 -20.12 15.83 0.27
C HIS A 556 -20.71 17.22 0.50
N PHE A 557 -19.88 18.15 0.94
CA PHE A 557 -20.18 19.58 0.90
C PHE A 557 -19.49 20.17 -0.32
N GLY A 558 -20.24 20.54 -1.36
CA GLY A 558 -19.75 21.28 -2.52
C GLY A 558 -19.76 22.78 -2.24
N LEU A 559 -18.63 23.45 -2.44
CA LEU A 559 -18.39 24.85 -2.09
C LEU A 559 -18.02 25.64 -3.35
N GLU A 560 -18.73 26.74 -3.62
CA GLU A 560 -18.39 27.70 -4.67
C GLU A 560 -17.79 28.96 -4.04
N TRP A 561 -16.59 29.39 -4.42
CA TRP A 561 -15.92 30.57 -3.88
C TRP A 561 -16.04 31.77 -4.85
N LYS A 562 -16.13 32.99 -4.32
CA LYS A 562 -16.01 34.24 -5.07
C LYS A 562 -14.58 34.35 -5.61
N ALA A 563 -14.45 34.84 -6.84
CA ALA A 563 -13.15 35.11 -7.46
C ALA A 563 -12.35 36.09 -6.57
N SER A 564 -11.09 35.77 -6.31
CA SER A 564 -10.16 36.69 -5.66
C SER A 564 -9.94 37.90 -6.57
N VAL A 565 -10.24 39.09 -6.07
CA VAL A 565 -9.86 40.35 -6.71
C VAL A 565 -8.33 40.41 -6.68
N GLU A 566 -7.67 40.47 -7.84
CA GLU A 566 -6.24 40.78 -7.89
C GLU A 566 -6.00 42.11 -7.17
N PRO A 567 -4.97 42.25 -6.31
CA PRO A 567 -4.63 43.56 -5.80
C PRO A 567 -4.32 44.45 -7.00
N GLU A 568 -5.00 45.60 -7.10
CA GLU A 568 -4.81 46.56 -8.18
C GLU A 568 -3.32 46.87 -8.32
N GLY A 569 -2.68 46.20 -9.28
CA GLY A 569 -1.37 46.54 -9.75
C GLY A 569 -1.43 47.99 -10.23
N THR A 570 -0.58 48.81 -9.63
CA THR A 570 -0.30 50.19 -9.97
C THR A 570 -0.44 50.40 -11.47
N LYS A 571 -1.56 50.96 -11.92
CA LYS A 571 -1.70 51.51 -13.26
C LYS A 571 -0.69 52.66 -13.35
N ARG A 572 0.55 52.35 -13.75
CA ARG A 572 1.46 53.36 -14.31
C ARG A 572 0.75 53.90 -15.53
N LYS A 573 0.19 55.10 -15.39
CA LYS A 573 -0.22 55.95 -16.51
C LYS A 573 0.99 56.09 -17.43
N ALA A 574 0.99 55.39 -18.56
CA ALA A 574 1.81 55.73 -19.69
C ALA A 574 1.24 57.01 -20.30
N THR A 575 1.65 58.16 -19.76
CA THR A 575 1.59 59.44 -20.47
C THR A 575 3.01 59.82 -20.82
N ASP A 576 3.48 59.38 -21.98
CA ASP A 576 4.62 60.00 -22.65
C ASP A 576 4.23 60.30 -24.09
N LYS A 577 3.93 61.58 -24.33
CA LYS A 577 4.05 62.21 -25.64
C LYS A 577 5.54 62.45 -25.89
N PRO A 578 6.09 62.18 -27.09
CA PRO A 578 7.46 62.56 -27.38
C PRO A 578 7.52 64.07 -27.62
N ARG A 579 8.29 64.78 -26.79
CA ARG A 579 8.77 66.14 -27.09
C ARG A 579 10.02 66.01 -27.96
N GLU A 580 9.90 66.51 -29.19
CA GLU A 580 11.02 66.80 -30.08
C GLU A 580 11.94 67.84 -29.40
N GLU A 581 13.17 67.44 -29.08
CA GLU A 581 14.27 68.39 -28.85
C GLU A 581 15.21 68.38 -30.06
N LYS A 582 15.17 69.50 -30.77
CA LYS A 582 16.06 69.88 -31.87
C LYS A 582 17.47 70.08 -31.31
N SER A 583 18.43 69.26 -31.74
CA SER A 583 19.85 69.55 -31.56
C SER A 583 20.37 70.40 -32.74
N SER A 584 20.54 71.70 -32.51
CA SER A 584 21.24 72.59 -33.42
C SER A 584 22.74 72.67 -33.06
N LYS A 585 23.55 72.25 -34.02
CA LYS A 585 25.00 72.46 -34.22
C LYS A 585 25.65 73.65 -33.50
N ARG A 586 26.87 73.40 -32.98
CA ARG A 586 28.15 74.14 -33.16
C ARG A 586 29.06 73.80 -31.96
N SER A 587 30.38 73.68 -32.03
CA SER A 587 31.43 73.61 -33.06
C SER A 587 32.76 73.66 -32.30
N ASN A 588 33.76 72.86 -32.71
CA ASN A 588 35.22 73.03 -32.46
C ASN A 588 35.71 72.97 -31.00
N SER A 589 36.87 72.46 -30.63
CA SER A 589 38.20 72.26 -31.23
C SER A 589 38.96 71.25 -30.32
N LYS A 590 39.60 70.19 -30.82
CA LYS A 590 41.00 70.10 -31.30
C LYS A 590 42.07 70.09 -30.17
N VAL A 591 42.94 69.06 -30.22
CA VAL A 591 44.35 68.98 -29.73
C VAL A 591 44.51 68.72 -28.21
N VAL A 592 45.30 67.77 -27.66
CA VAL A 592 46.37 66.83 -28.08
C VAL A 592 46.01 65.42 -27.62
#